data_AF-A0A072VZU2-F1
#
_entry.id   AF-A0A072VZU2-F1
#
_cell.length_a   1.000
_cell.length_b   1.000
_cell.length_c   1.000
_cell.angle_alpha   90.00
_cell.angle_beta   90.00
_cell.angle_gamma   90.00
#
_symmetry.space_group_name_H-M   'P 1'
#
loop_
_entity.id
_entity.type
_entity.pdbx_description
1 polymer ?
#
loop_
_entity_poly.entity_id
_entity_poly.type
_entity_poly.pdbx_seq_one_letter_code
_entity_poly.pdbx_strand_id
1 'polypeptide(L)' 'MELVLLDQKGDRISAFIRRTLIYKFKEQLQKGMMFRISSFDFACNSGSYRPLHNEYKLNFTINTKVKIFKSS' A
#
# COMPACT_ATOMS: atom_id res chain seq x y z
N MET A 1 -6.66 2.91 6.80
CA MET A 1 -7.05 2.39 5.47
C MET A 1 -6.19 1.18 5.20
N GLU A 2 -6.84 0.05 4.89
CA GLU A 2 -6.16 -1.17 4.47
C GLU A 2 -6.27 -1.32 2.96
N LEU A 3 -5.21 -1.84 2.34
CA LEU A 3 -5.07 -1.97 0.91
C LEU A 3 -4.49 -3.36 0.60
N VAL A 4 -4.88 -3.91 -0.55
CA VAL A 4 -4.18 -5.02 -1.19
C VAL A 4 -3.60 -4.47 -2.48
N LEU A 5 -2.28 -4.52 -2.60
CA LEU A 5 -1.55 -4.09 -3.77
C LEU A 5 -1.24 -5.31 -4.63
N LEU A 6 -1.32 -5.14 -5.95
CA LEU A 6 -1.00 -6.16 -6.94
C LEU A 6 0.17 -5.63 -7.78
N ASP A 7 1.18 -6.46 -8.01
CA ASP A 7 2.27 -6.12 -8.93
C ASP A 7 2.01 -6.66 -10.35
N GLN A 8 2.96 -6.42 -11.26
CA GLN A 8 2.84 -6.86 -12.66
C GLN A 8 2.91 -8.39 -12.85
N LYS A 9 3.47 -9.12 -11.88
CA LYS A 9 3.54 -10.59 -11.90
C LYS A 9 2.30 -11.25 -11.32
N GLY A 10 1.40 -10.45 -10.73
CA GLY A 10 0.20 -10.93 -10.06
C GLY A 10 0.43 -11.22 -8.57
N ASP A 11 1.61 -10.91 -8.05
CA ASP A 11 1.90 -11.04 -6.62
C ASP A 11 1.16 -9.96 -5.85
N ARG A 12 0.68 -10.34 -4.66
CA ARG A 12 -0.17 -9.48 -3.84
C ARG A 12 0.51 -9.20 -2.51
N ILE A 13 0.40 -7.96 -2.04
CA ILE A 13 0.88 -7.58 -0.72
C ILE A 13 -0.12 -6.67 0.00
N SER A 14 -0.33 -6.93 1.28
CA SER A 14 -1.13 -6.07 2.15
C SER A 14 -0.38 -4.77 2.45
N ALA A 15 -1.10 -3.66 2.51
CA ALA A 15 -0.58 -2.38 2.94
C ALA A 15 -1.54 -1.67 3.89
N PHE A 16 -0.99 -0.89 4.82
CA PHE A 16 -1.72 -0.15 5.83
C PHE A 16 -1.33 1.32 5.83
N ILE A 17 -2.35 2.18 5.89
CA ILE A 17 -2.21 3.63 6.04
C ILE A 17 -2.94 4.05 7.31
N ARG A 18 -2.21 4.66 8.25
CA ARG A 18 -2.77 5.23 9.48
C ARG A 18 -3.84 6.27 9.15
N ARG A 19 -4.88 6.37 9.99
CA ARG A 19 -6.00 7.31 9.79
C ARG A 19 -5.53 8.74 9.56
N THR A 20 -4.52 9.16 10.31
CA THR A 20 -3.89 10.48 10.22
C THR A 20 -3.17 10.74 8.89
N LEU A 21 -2.86 9.72 8.09
CA LEU A 21 -2.15 9.87 6.82
C LEU A 21 -3.06 9.64 5.60
N ILE A 22 -4.32 9.25 5.80
CA ILE A 22 -5.23 8.94 4.68
C ILE A 22 -5.37 10.13 3.74
N TYR A 23 -5.48 11.35 4.28
CA TYR A 23 -5.66 12.57 3.48
C TYR A 23 -4.51 12.80 2.48
N LYS A 24 -3.29 12.33 2.79
CA LYS A 24 -2.11 12.48 1.95
C LYS A 24 -2.13 11.58 0.71
N PHE A 25 -2.76 10.41 0.82
CA PHE A 25 -2.65 9.36 -0.21
C PHE A 25 -3.98 9.00 -0.89
N LYS A 26 -5.14 9.37 -0.31
CA LYS A 26 -6.47 8.92 -0.78
C LYS A 26 -6.75 9.24 -2.25
N GLU A 27 -6.32 10.41 -2.73
CA GLU A 27 -6.55 10.83 -4.13
C GLU A 27 -5.66 10.09 -5.12
N GLN A 28 -4.48 9.65 -4.70
CA GLN A 28 -3.50 8.96 -5.56
C GLN A 28 -3.75 7.45 -5.63
N LEU A 29 -4.26 6.85 -4.54
CA LEU A 29 -4.46 5.41 -4.41
C LEU A 29 -5.88 5.02 -4.83
N GLN A 30 -6.19 5.23 -6.11
CA GLN A 30 -7.45 4.77 -6.70
C GLN A 30 -7.30 3.36 -7.29
N LYS A 31 -8.39 2.59 -7.24
CA LYS A 31 -8.42 1.23 -7.84
C LYS A 31 -8.14 1.32 -9.34
N GLY A 32 -7.37 0.36 -9.86
CA GLY A 32 -7.02 0.28 -11.29
C GLY A 32 -5.85 1.17 -11.72
N MET A 33 -5.29 1.99 -10.83
CA MET A 33 -4.10 2.80 -11.12
C MET A 33 -2.81 2.02 -10.89
N MET A 34 -1.80 2.28 -11.72
CA MET A 34 -0.43 1.82 -11.51
C MET A 34 0.39 2.93 -10.82
N PHE A 35 1.16 2.56 -9.81
CA PHE A 35 1.96 3.50 -9.04
C PHE A 35 3.28 2.88 -8.59
N ARG A 36 4.27 3.75 -8.39
CA ARG A 36 5.51 3.44 -7.67
C ARG A 36 5.36 3.90 -6.23
N ILE A 37 5.58 3.00 -5.28
CA ILE A 37 5.63 3.31 -3.85
C ILE A 37 7.06 3.11 -3.37
N SER A 38 7.59 4.06 -2.59
CA SER A 38 8.94 3.98 -2.01
C SER A 38 8.99 4.65 -0.65
N SER A 39 10.06 4.38 0.14
CA SER A 39 10.26 4.97 1.47
C SER A 39 9.13 4.61 2.46
N PHE A 40 8.69 3.36 2.41
CA PHE A 40 7.74 2.75 3.35
C PHE A 40 8.48 1.86 4.34
N ASP A 41 7.82 1.53 5.44
CA ASP A 41 8.32 0.55 6.42
C ASP A 41 7.59 -0.79 6.25
N PHE A 42 8.14 -1.84 6.85
CA PHE A 42 7.46 -3.11 7.00
C PHE A 42 6.81 -3.22 8.38
N ALA A 43 5.68 -3.90 8.46
CA ALA A 43 5.05 -4.29 9.71
C ALA A 43 4.68 -5.78 9.65
N CYS A 44 4.74 -6.46 10.78
CA CYS A 44 4.24 -7.82 10.90
C CYS A 44 2.73 -7.84 10.63
N ASN A 45 2.29 -8.81 9.84
CA ASN A 45 0.88 -9.08 9.59
C ASN A 45 0.35 -10.02 10.69
N SER A 46 0.49 -9.60 11.97
CA SER A 46 0.18 -10.40 13.16
C SER A 46 -1.28 -10.29 13.64
N GLY A 47 -2.15 -9.64 12.85
CA GLY A 47 -3.57 -9.50 13.17
C GLY A 47 -4.37 -10.78 12.91
N SER A 48 -5.51 -10.93 13.59
CA SER A 48 -6.46 -12.03 13.35
C SER A 48 -7.13 -11.94 11.98
N TYR A 49 -7.35 -10.72 11.48
CA TYR A 49 -7.82 -10.46 10.12
C TYR A 49 -6.65 -10.31 9.16
N ARG A 50 -6.49 -11.28 8.25
CA ARG A 50 -5.41 -11.32 7.26
C ARG A 50 -6.01 -11.55 5.87
N PRO A 51 -6.17 -10.49 5.06
CA PRO A 51 -6.66 -10.66 3.68
C PRO A 51 -5.67 -11.44 2.81
N LEU A 52 -4.41 -11.57 3.24
CA LEU A 52 -3.37 -12.39 2.62
C LEU A 52 -2.54 -13.14 3.66
N HIS A 53 -2.02 -14.31 3.29
CA HIS A 53 -1.17 -15.16 4.14
C HIS A 53 0.27 -14.63 4.30
N ASN A 54 0.56 -13.43 3.81
CA ASN A 54 1.90 -12.85 3.85
C ASN A 54 2.26 -12.48 5.30
N GLU A 55 3.48 -12.82 5.72
CA GLU A 55 4.00 -12.53 7.07
C GLU A 55 4.16 -11.03 7.33
N TYR A 56 4.39 -10.25 6.27
CA TYR A 56 4.61 -8.81 6.33
C TYR A 56 3.59 -8.04 5.51
N LYS A 57 3.34 -6.81 5.94
CA LYS A 57 2.56 -5.81 5.21
C LYS A 57 3.34 -4.49 5.13
N LEU A 58 3.08 -3.73 4.07
CA LEU A 58 3.64 -2.39 3.95
C LEU A 58 2.96 -1.45 4.95
N ASN A 59 3.75 -0.66 5.66
CA ASN A 59 3.28 0.39 6.55
C ASN A 59 3.65 1.74 5.96
N PHE A 60 2.63 2.51 5.56
CA PHE A 60 2.83 3.85 5.05
C PHE A 60 3.17 4.81 6.18
N THR A 61 4.22 5.58 5.98
CA THR A 61 4.69 6.61 6.89
C THR A 61 4.51 7.99 6.25
N ILE A 62 4.79 9.04 7.02
CA ILE A 62 4.83 10.40 6.46
C ILE A 62 5.89 10.54 5.36
N ASN A 63 6.94 9.70 5.38
CA ASN A 63 8.03 9.73 4.39
C ASN A 63 7.74 8.90 3.15
N THR A 64 6.67 8.09 3.17
CA THR A 64 6.28 7.28 2.01
C THR A 64 5.93 8.17 0.83
N LYS A 65 6.52 7.84 -0.31
CA LYS A 65 6.35 8.53 -1.59
C LYS A 65 5.54 7.64 -2.52
N VAL A 66 4.50 8.21 -3.13
CA VAL A 66 3.66 7.55 -4.14
C VAL A 66 3.75 8.38 -5.42
N LYS A 67 4.11 7.74 -6.53
CA LYS A 67 4.15 8.36 -7.85
C LYS A 67 3.24 7.57 -8.79
N ILE A 68 2.20 8.23 -9.31
CA ILE A 68 1.30 7.64 -10.30
C ILE A 68 2.06 7.43 -11.61
N PHE A 69 1.97 6.23 -12.18
CA PHE A 69 2.33 6.01 -13.58
C PHE A 69 1.14 6.38 -14.44
N LYS A 70 1.22 7.51 -15.13
CA LYS A 70 0.31 7.79 -16.24
C LYS A 70 0.88 7.11 -17.47
N SER A 71 0.16 6.18 -18.07
CA SER A 71 0.45 5.83 -19.46
C SER A 71 0.24 7.10 -20.27
N SER A 72 1.30 7.56 -20.94
CA SER A 72 1.14 8.50 -22.06
C SER A 72 0.47 7.80 -23.23
#